data_AF-A0A7L2Q248-F1
#
_entry.id   AF-A0A7L2Q248-F1
#
_cell.length_a   1.000
_cell.length_b   1.000
_cell.length_c   1.000
_cell.angle_alpha   90.00
_cell.angle_beta   90.00
_cell.angle_gamma   90.00
#
_symmetry.space_group_name_H-M   'P 1'
#
loop_
_entity.id
_entity.type
_entity.pdbx_description
1 polymer ?
#
loop_
_entity_poly.entity_id
_entity_poly.type
_entity_poly.pdbx_seq_one_letter_code
_entity_poly.pdbx_strand_id
1 'polypeptide(L)'
;QLEVKLVLLWKHNMRIEYLAVTPWPLDPSKRSTWVEVTMEGSYDILHDISCTMRKPITSLYRTTVIRRFWNTLQSINQTDQMLVHLQSFDTVPEHFTIPESTKNGVPLFYIPPGSTTPVLSLQHSGSDSSHSQFASYWKPILSMDANFWQRWLHMHRIVILLEHDTPVPKHLHTPGNNGRYSTIQCRISHSALTSLLRDWSSFVLVEGYSYVKLIHGSEDLTPSSFYVVRIISKAPCMVLRLGFPIGTPAQARNKIVEELRDRILQLRFPHRVQSKEATPKAKRKMLGSSSPSKSPPVAGAQSALSDRPCLVVLHKPLEKLLIRYEKLPSDYRAPFILNLEHPPVSGPLTMVANRTASSTLASLSRYFYHQRWIWSVQSGLAPAVPITAVAQLLSTLTEVRLSEGFHFASSGDGIINMVLELPMQIDGSSESSSDREKHTCVVQYILFPPHSTSTKDSFSTDDDNDTEVEAIEVDTELNLVTECWVEPQSGHVHSTAENWKHLHGLPYQKIPKALYPRDLACIATMLTFEYISQLCQNKEWVCPPSDTKAAEDPDMGPGFRVHEIPFQFNLMKLLPRCQQVEMFFLMLTKG
;
A
#
# COMPACT_ATOMS: atom_id res chain seq x y z
N GLN A 1 37.99 0.02 35.07
CA GLN A 1 38.03 0.30 33.62
C GLN A 1 37.02 -0.64 32.98
N LEU A 2 36.14 -0.12 32.14
CA LEU A 2 35.16 -0.91 31.40
C LEU A 2 35.66 -1.02 29.97
N GLU A 3 35.76 -2.24 29.47
CA GLU A 3 36.30 -2.57 28.16
C GLU A 3 35.28 -3.40 27.39
N VAL A 4 34.98 -2.96 26.18
CA VAL A 4 34.08 -3.67 25.26
C VAL A 4 34.87 -3.95 24.00
N LYS A 5 35.11 -5.24 23.73
CA LYS A 5 35.77 -5.72 22.51
C LYS A 5 34.75 -6.39 21.60
N LEU A 6 34.58 -5.85 20.41
CA LEU A 6 33.74 -6.40 19.35
C LEU A 6 34.64 -6.89 18.21
N VAL A 7 34.39 -8.11 17.73
CA VAL A 7 35.19 -8.70 16.64
C VAL A 7 34.26 -9.03 15.48
N LEU A 8 34.49 -8.40 14.33
CA LEU A 8 33.78 -8.65 13.09
C LEU A 8 34.66 -9.50 12.16
N LEU A 9 34.22 -10.72 11.85
CA LEU A 9 34.81 -11.54 10.80
C LEU A 9 34.39 -10.98 9.43
N TRP A 10 35.26 -10.17 8.83
CA TRP A 10 34.95 -9.44 7.60
C TRP A 10 35.11 -10.33 6.34
N LYS A 11 36.12 -11.21 6.35
CA LYS A 11 36.37 -12.21 5.29
C LYS A 11 37.10 -13.41 5.91
N HIS A 12 37.17 -14.52 5.19
CA HIS A 12 38.05 -15.64 5.57
C HIS A 12 39.47 -15.13 5.86
N ASN A 13 39.99 -15.45 7.06
CA ASN A 13 41.29 -15.00 7.58
C ASN A 13 41.46 -13.48 7.64
N MET A 14 40.37 -12.72 7.83
CA MET A 14 40.42 -11.29 8.08
C MET A 14 39.36 -10.87 9.10
N ARG A 15 39.81 -10.21 10.17
CA ARG A 15 38.96 -9.68 11.23
C ARG A 15 39.20 -8.20 11.45
N ILE A 16 38.13 -7.50 11.81
CA ILE A 16 38.16 -6.13 12.31
C ILE A 16 37.79 -6.20 13.78
N GLU A 17 38.70 -5.79 14.64
CA GLU A 17 38.48 -5.66 16.08
C GLU A 17 38.18 -4.21 16.41
N TYR A 18 37.11 -3.97 17.16
CA TYR A 18 36.68 -2.67 17.65
C TYR A 18 36.73 -2.73 19.18
N LEU A 19 37.63 -1.96 19.77
CA LEU A 19 37.87 -1.91 21.20
C LEU A 19 37.43 -0.54 21.72
N ALA A 20 36.45 -0.53 22.62
CA ALA A 20 36.01 0.67 23.33
C ALA A 20 36.38 0.57 24.81
N VAL A 21 37.11 1.57 25.31
CA VAL A 21 37.65 1.61 26.68
C VAL A 21 37.19 2.90 27.35
N THR A 22 36.68 2.77 28.58
CA THR A 22 36.27 3.92 29.39
C THR A 22 36.58 3.70 30.87
N PRO A 23 36.93 4.75 31.64
CA PRO A 23 37.07 4.63 33.09
C PRO A 23 35.76 4.19 33.76
N TRP A 24 35.86 3.41 34.83
CA TRP A 24 34.72 3.00 35.65
C TRP A 24 34.97 3.43 37.10
N PRO A 25 34.01 4.06 37.79
CA PRO A 25 32.64 4.37 37.37
C PRO A 25 32.56 5.43 36.27
N LEU A 26 31.47 5.42 35.48
CA LEU A 26 31.23 6.41 34.44
C LEU A 26 30.95 7.77 35.10
N ASP A 27 31.86 8.73 34.91
CA ASP A 27 31.67 10.12 35.36
C ASP A 27 30.77 10.87 34.36
N PRO A 28 29.59 11.37 34.77
CA PRO A 28 28.69 12.12 33.89
C PRO A 28 29.33 13.36 33.27
N SER A 29 30.33 13.94 33.95
CA SER A 29 31.03 15.16 33.50
C SER A 29 32.21 14.90 32.57
N LYS A 30 32.71 13.66 32.52
CA LYS A 30 33.86 13.23 31.70
C LYS A 30 33.53 11.94 30.94
N ARG A 31 32.63 12.05 29.96
CA ARG A 31 32.26 10.97 29.03
C ARG A 31 33.35 10.76 27.96
N SER A 32 34.59 10.47 28.35
CA SER A 32 35.64 10.11 27.39
C SER A 32 35.67 8.59 27.19
N THR A 33 35.39 8.16 25.96
CA THR A 33 35.58 6.76 25.53
C THR A 33 36.68 6.74 24.49
N TRP A 34 37.74 5.97 24.76
CA TRP A 34 38.78 5.73 23.79
C TRP A 34 38.36 4.55 22.91
N VAL A 35 38.42 4.74 21.60
CA VAL A 35 38.04 3.73 20.62
C VAL A 35 39.24 3.41 19.74
N GLU A 36 39.57 2.14 19.64
CA GLU A 36 40.60 1.60 18.76
C GLU A 36 39.97 0.62 17.77
N VAL A 37 40.36 0.74 16.50
CA VAL A 37 39.96 -0.20 15.45
C VAL A 37 41.22 -0.89 14.93
N THR A 38 41.37 -2.17 15.23
CA THR A 38 42.48 -3.00 14.78
C THR A 38 42.03 -3.88 13.63
N MET A 39 42.84 -3.97 12.58
CA MET A 39 42.62 -4.91 11.49
C MET A 39 43.69 -6.00 11.53
N GLU A 40 43.24 -7.24 11.41
CA GLU A 40 44.12 -8.39 11.23
C GLU A 40 43.71 -9.17 9.99
N GLY A 41 44.68 -9.51 9.15
CA GLY A 41 44.44 -10.24 7.92
C GLY A 41 45.72 -10.75 7.28
N SER A 42 45.60 -11.46 6.16
CA SER A 42 46.75 -11.92 5.41
C SER A 42 47.59 -10.75 4.86
N TYR A 43 48.90 -10.96 4.76
CA TYR A 43 49.84 -9.97 4.27
C TYR A 43 49.42 -9.37 2.92
N ASP A 44 48.96 -10.20 1.98
CA ASP A 44 48.55 -9.74 0.64
C ASP A 44 47.43 -8.70 0.68
N ILE A 45 46.45 -8.89 1.57
CA ILE A 45 45.32 -7.97 1.72
C ILE A 45 45.74 -6.71 2.46
N LEU A 46 46.55 -6.85 3.53
CA LEU A 46 47.08 -5.69 4.27
C LEU A 46 47.98 -4.82 3.39
N HIS A 47 48.82 -5.44 2.56
CA HIS A 47 49.65 -4.77 1.57
C HIS A 47 48.77 -4.04 0.56
N ASP A 48 47.74 -4.69 0.03
CA ASP A 48 46.80 -4.08 -0.92
C ASP A 48 46.06 -2.86 -0.35
N ILE A 49 45.69 -2.91 0.93
CA ILE A 49 44.98 -1.81 1.60
C ILE A 49 45.93 -0.64 1.91
N SER A 50 47.16 -0.93 2.33
CA SER A 50 48.15 0.08 2.74
C SER A 50 48.91 0.72 1.58
N CYS A 51 49.14 -0.01 0.47
CA CYS A 51 50.00 0.43 -0.64
C CYS A 51 49.25 0.91 -1.88
N THR A 52 47.95 1.22 -1.79
CA THR A 52 47.10 1.62 -2.93
C THR A 52 47.66 2.77 -3.77
N MET A 53 48.45 3.67 -3.18
CA MET A 53 49.05 4.83 -3.85
C MET A 53 50.33 4.52 -4.65
N ARG A 54 51.00 3.37 -4.41
CA ARG A 54 52.30 3.08 -5.05
C ARG A 54 52.21 2.18 -6.27
N LYS A 55 51.19 1.32 -6.37
CA LYS A 55 50.94 0.48 -7.56
C LYS A 55 49.42 0.30 -7.76
N PRO A 56 48.87 0.68 -8.93
CA PRO A 56 47.47 0.39 -9.23
C PRO A 56 47.27 -1.13 -9.36
N ILE A 57 46.23 -1.63 -8.70
CA ILE A 57 45.89 -3.05 -8.71
C ILE A 57 45.15 -3.36 -10.02
N THR A 58 45.71 -4.25 -10.84
CA THR A 58 45.15 -4.61 -12.14
C THR A 58 43.90 -5.49 -12.02
N SER A 59 43.80 -6.28 -10.94
CA SER A 59 42.65 -7.15 -10.70
C SER A 59 41.42 -6.36 -10.25
N LEU A 60 40.34 -6.45 -11.05
CA LEU A 60 39.05 -5.83 -10.73
C LEU A 60 38.44 -6.41 -9.44
N TYR A 61 38.61 -7.71 -9.20
CA TYR A 61 38.14 -8.36 -7.98
C TYR A 61 38.84 -7.79 -6.74
N ARG A 62 40.18 -7.73 -6.74
CA ARG A 62 40.97 -7.18 -5.61
C ARG A 62 40.62 -5.72 -5.35
N THR A 63 40.51 -4.90 -6.40
CA THR A 63 40.08 -3.50 -6.29
C THR A 63 38.70 -3.37 -5.65
N THR A 64 37.76 -4.24 -6.03
CA THR A 64 36.41 -4.26 -5.46
C THR A 64 36.41 -4.67 -3.98
N VAL A 65 37.24 -5.64 -3.59
CA VAL A 65 37.42 -6.06 -2.19
C VAL A 65 37.94 -4.91 -1.35
N ILE A 66 38.97 -4.19 -1.80
CA ILE A 66 39.54 -3.05 -1.08
C ILE A 66 38.53 -1.91 -0.95
N ARG A 67 37.78 -1.63 -2.02
CA ARG A 67 36.69 -0.63 -1.96
C ARG A 67 35.63 -0.99 -0.93
N ARG A 68 35.19 -2.26 -0.90
CA ARG A 68 34.23 -2.76 0.12
C ARG A 68 34.81 -2.63 1.53
N PHE A 69 36.11 -2.86 1.70
CA PHE A 69 36.79 -2.70 2.98
C PHE A 69 36.71 -1.24 3.47
N TRP A 70 37.15 -0.29 2.64
CA TRP A 70 37.09 1.13 3.00
C TRP A 70 35.67 1.63 3.24
N ASN A 71 34.69 1.15 2.46
CA ASN A 71 33.28 1.43 2.69
C ASN A 71 32.80 0.88 4.05
N THR A 72 33.32 -0.26 4.49
CA THR A 72 32.99 -0.84 5.80
C THR A 72 33.53 0.06 6.92
N LEU A 73 34.80 0.47 6.84
CA LEU A 73 35.42 1.33 7.85
C LEU A 73 34.76 2.72 7.90
N GLN A 74 34.44 3.29 6.73
CA GLN A 74 33.68 4.53 6.63
C GLN A 74 32.28 4.39 7.26
N SER A 75 31.61 3.25 7.03
CA SER A 75 30.30 2.99 7.65
C SER A 75 30.39 2.86 9.18
N ILE A 76 31.48 2.31 9.73
CA ILE A 76 31.70 2.26 11.18
C ILE A 76 31.87 3.68 11.73
N ASN A 77 32.77 4.47 11.13
CA ASN A 77 33.00 5.86 11.56
C ASN A 77 31.73 6.73 11.48
N GLN A 78 30.96 6.63 10.39
CA GLN A 78 29.66 7.32 10.29
C GLN A 78 28.67 6.87 11.36
N THR A 79 28.73 5.59 11.76
CA THR A 79 27.86 5.07 12.81
C THR A 79 28.21 5.71 14.15
N ASP A 80 29.49 5.76 14.49
CA ASP A 80 29.98 6.35 15.74
C ASP A 80 29.68 7.85 15.82
N GLN A 81 29.92 8.60 14.73
CA GLN A 81 29.59 10.02 14.66
C GLN A 81 28.10 10.28 14.90
N MET A 82 27.22 9.46 14.33
CA MET A 82 25.78 9.60 14.53
C MET A 82 25.36 9.21 15.95
N LEU A 83 25.97 8.20 16.56
CA LEU A 83 25.69 7.83 17.95
C LEU A 83 26.10 8.96 18.92
N VAL A 84 27.28 9.55 18.73
CA VAL A 84 27.73 10.71 19.49
C VAL A 84 26.77 11.89 19.30
N HIS A 85 26.35 12.15 18.06
CA HIS A 85 25.37 13.19 17.74
C HIS A 85 24.05 13.00 18.50
N LEU A 86 23.46 11.80 18.43
CA LEU A 86 22.21 11.49 19.14
C LEU A 86 22.37 11.57 20.66
N GLN A 87 23.49 11.12 21.22
CA GLN A 87 23.77 11.16 22.66
C GLN A 87 24.09 12.56 23.18
N SER A 88 24.47 13.51 22.32
CA SER A 88 24.72 14.90 22.73
C SER A 88 23.43 15.72 22.96
N PHE A 89 22.26 15.12 22.77
CA PHE A 89 20.96 15.79 22.91
C PHE A 89 20.78 16.47 24.28
N ASP A 90 21.05 15.76 25.37
CA ASP A 90 20.83 16.22 26.76
C ASP A 90 21.95 17.17 27.26
N THR A 91 23.04 17.29 26.51
CA THR A 91 24.23 18.05 26.94
C THR A 91 24.19 19.54 26.61
N VAL A 92 23.45 19.93 25.57
CA VAL A 92 23.43 21.29 25.02
C VAL A 92 21.99 21.80 24.97
N PRO A 93 21.64 22.85 25.73
CA PRO A 93 20.27 23.39 25.80
C PRO A 93 19.65 23.76 24.45
N GLU A 94 20.49 24.19 23.50
CA GLU A 94 20.09 24.61 22.15
C GLU A 94 19.62 23.45 21.28
N HIS A 95 19.83 22.19 21.69
CA HIS A 95 19.31 21.01 20.98
C HIS A 95 17.82 20.76 21.29
N PHE A 96 17.34 21.19 22.45
CA PHE A 96 15.99 20.89 22.94
C PHE A 96 15.12 22.12 23.25
N THR A 97 15.70 23.32 23.26
CA THR A 97 14.95 24.57 23.40
C THR A 97 14.24 24.90 22.09
N ILE A 98 12.92 24.65 22.05
CA ILE A 98 12.09 24.81 20.84
C ILE A 98 12.00 26.30 20.46
N PRO A 99 12.48 26.70 19.26
CA PRO A 99 12.40 28.09 18.83
C PRO A 99 10.96 28.57 18.64
N GLU A 100 10.70 29.84 18.94
CA GLU A 100 9.35 30.42 18.83
C GLU A 100 8.78 30.36 17.40
N SER A 101 9.65 30.47 16.40
CA SER A 101 9.32 30.32 14.99
C SER A 101 8.68 28.97 14.62
N THR A 102 8.95 27.92 15.40
CA THR A 102 8.41 26.57 15.19
C THR A 102 7.24 26.22 16.10
N LYS A 103 6.88 27.11 17.03
CA LYS A 103 5.71 26.95 17.89
C LYS A 103 4.42 26.97 17.03
N ASN A 104 3.36 26.37 17.55
CA ASN A 104 2.06 26.25 16.87
C ASN A 104 2.08 25.44 15.56
N GLY A 105 3.06 24.55 15.41
CA GLY A 105 3.09 23.59 14.30
C GLY A 105 3.66 24.12 12.98
N VAL A 106 4.39 25.24 13.02
CA VAL A 106 5.18 25.70 11.86
C VAL A 106 6.37 24.75 11.65
N PRO A 107 6.57 24.18 10.45
CA PRO A 107 7.64 23.22 10.21
C PRO A 107 9.01 23.89 10.22
N LEU A 108 10.02 23.23 10.80
CA LEU A 108 11.41 23.71 10.83
C LEU A 108 12.08 23.69 9.45
N PHE A 109 11.78 22.67 8.65
CA PHE A 109 12.30 22.48 7.30
C PHE A 109 11.16 22.27 6.30
N TYR A 110 11.42 22.61 5.04
CA TYR A 110 10.62 22.17 3.90
C TYR A 110 11.51 21.47 2.89
N ILE A 111 10.94 20.53 2.13
CA ILE A 111 11.63 19.83 1.06
C ILE A 111 11.04 20.34 -0.26
N PRO A 112 11.81 21.07 -1.09
CA PRO A 112 11.31 21.56 -2.37
C PRO A 112 10.83 20.41 -3.27
N PRO A 113 9.76 20.60 -4.07
CA PRO A 113 9.31 19.58 -5.03
C PRO A 113 10.44 19.18 -5.98
N GLY A 114 10.75 17.88 -6.07
CA GLY A 114 11.84 17.35 -6.90
C GLY A 114 13.23 17.38 -6.26
N SER A 115 13.38 17.91 -5.05
CA SER A 115 14.59 17.83 -4.24
C SER A 115 14.46 16.77 -3.15
N THR A 116 15.58 16.18 -2.75
CA THR A 116 15.69 15.34 -1.54
C THR A 116 16.34 16.08 -0.37
N THR A 117 16.81 17.31 -0.61
CA THR A 117 17.55 18.10 0.39
C THR A 117 16.60 19.03 1.16
N PRO A 118 16.59 18.95 2.51
CA PRO A 118 15.76 19.83 3.32
C PRO A 118 16.37 21.23 3.43
N VAL A 119 15.52 22.25 3.31
CA VAL A 119 15.86 23.67 3.45
C VAL A 119 15.12 24.25 4.65
N LEU A 120 15.74 25.17 5.39
CA LEU A 120 15.11 25.85 6.52
C LEU A 120 13.91 26.68 6.04
N SER A 121 12.77 26.53 6.71
CA SER A 121 11.52 27.21 6.36
C SER A 121 11.60 28.73 6.53
N LEU A 122 12.23 29.18 7.61
CA LEU A 122 12.44 30.59 7.92
C LEU A 122 13.93 30.91 7.85
N GLN A 123 14.35 31.49 6.72
CA GLN A 123 15.61 32.23 6.65
C GLN A 123 15.34 33.63 7.22
N HIS A 124 15.30 33.78 8.54
CA HIS A 124 15.31 35.12 9.10
C HIS A 124 16.64 35.78 8.72
N SER A 125 16.55 36.90 8.02
CA SER A 125 17.64 37.80 7.63
C SER A 125 18.28 38.53 8.82
N GLY A 126 18.23 37.96 10.03
CA GLY A 126 18.79 38.52 11.26
C GLY A 126 19.04 37.45 12.32
N SER A 127 20.33 37.18 12.56
CA SER A 127 20.97 36.91 13.87
C SER A 127 20.38 35.97 14.93
N ASP A 128 19.38 35.12 14.67
CA ASP A 128 18.96 34.11 15.67
C ASP A 128 19.90 32.89 15.66
N SER A 129 21.07 33.05 16.28
CA SER A 129 22.09 32.00 16.42
C SER A 129 21.54 30.70 17.01
N SER A 130 20.61 30.79 17.97
CA SER A 130 19.94 29.65 18.61
C SER A 130 19.07 28.85 17.64
N HIS A 131 18.33 29.50 16.75
CA HIS A 131 17.51 28.83 15.73
C HIS A 131 18.39 28.06 14.73
N SER A 132 19.52 28.64 14.33
CA SER A 132 20.49 27.99 13.44
C SER A 132 21.15 26.78 14.10
N GLN A 133 21.52 26.89 15.39
CA GLN A 133 22.08 25.79 16.16
C GLN A 133 21.08 24.65 16.35
N PHE A 134 19.84 24.96 16.77
CA PHE A 134 18.76 23.98 16.88
C PHE A 134 18.57 23.23 15.56
N ALA A 135 18.48 23.95 14.44
CA ALA A 135 18.29 23.31 13.15
C ALA A 135 19.51 22.51 12.68
N SER A 136 20.73 22.94 13.01
CA SER A 136 21.96 22.20 12.72
C SER A 136 21.98 20.82 13.39
N TYR A 137 21.41 20.71 14.60
CA TYR A 137 21.28 19.45 15.31
C TYR A 137 20.26 18.50 14.65
N TRP A 138 19.09 19.02 14.27
CA TRP A 138 18.01 18.20 13.74
C TRP A 138 18.16 17.81 12.26
N LYS A 139 18.94 18.57 11.48
CA LYS A 139 19.14 18.32 10.05
C LYS A 139 19.73 16.94 9.74
N PRO A 140 20.81 16.47 10.39
CA PRO A 140 21.33 15.10 10.20
C PRO A 140 20.29 14.01 10.50
N ILE A 141 19.48 14.19 11.56
CA ILE A 141 18.42 13.24 11.95
C ILE A 141 17.32 13.20 10.89
N LEU A 142 16.94 14.37 10.34
CA LEU A 142 15.99 14.47 9.24
C LEU A 142 16.51 13.81 7.96
N SER A 143 17.76 14.06 7.59
CA SER A 143 18.37 13.55 6.35
C SER A 143 18.75 12.06 6.40
N MET A 144 18.75 11.43 7.57
CA MET A 144 19.05 10.02 7.73
C MET A 144 18.02 9.14 6.99
N ASP A 145 18.46 8.15 6.22
CA ASP A 145 17.54 7.21 5.56
C ASP A 145 16.87 6.29 6.61
N ALA A 146 15.54 6.29 6.60
CA ALA A 146 14.71 5.53 7.51
C ALA A 146 14.96 4.01 7.47
N ASN A 147 15.51 3.48 6.37
CA ASN A 147 15.83 2.05 6.24
C ASN A 147 17.04 1.61 7.07
N PHE A 148 17.91 2.56 7.46
CA PHE A 148 19.09 2.28 8.27
C PHE A 148 18.94 2.73 9.73
N TRP A 149 17.80 3.33 10.11
CA TRP A 149 17.54 3.82 11.46
C TRP A 149 17.80 2.78 12.55
N GLN A 150 17.52 1.50 12.28
CA GLN A 150 17.74 0.39 13.20
C GLN A 150 19.20 0.23 13.68
N ARG A 151 20.17 0.89 13.02
CA ARG A 151 21.57 0.95 13.47
C ARG A 151 21.76 1.87 14.67
N TRP A 152 20.93 2.90 14.81
CA TRP A 152 21.10 3.99 15.77
C TRP A 152 19.92 4.16 16.74
N LEU A 153 18.74 3.70 16.34
CA LEU A 153 17.48 3.91 17.03
C LEU A 153 16.75 2.58 17.21
N HIS A 154 16.04 2.44 18.33
CA HIS A 154 15.01 1.42 18.45
C HIS A 154 13.80 1.80 17.62
N MET A 155 13.36 0.87 16.77
CA MET A 155 12.37 1.10 15.74
C MET A 155 11.04 0.44 16.05
N HIS A 156 9.97 1.21 16.00
CA HIS A 156 8.61 0.70 15.98
C HIS A 156 7.91 1.13 14.68
N ARG A 157 6.95 0.34 14.22
CA ARG A 157 6.17 0.63 13.01
C ARG A 157 4.68 0.55 13.32
N ILE A 158 3.92 1.46 12.73
CA ILE A 158 2.46 1.42 12.70
C ILE A 158 2.06 1.48 11.23
N VAL A 159 1.44 0.41 10.74
CA VAL A 159 0.96 0.30 9.35
C VAL A 159 -0.47 0.78 9.31
N ILE A 160 -0.76 1.73 8.44
CA ILE A 160 -2.05 2.44 8.39
C ILE A 160 -2.58 2.41 6.97
N LEU A 161 -3.87 2.16 6.84
CA LEU A 161 -4.59 2.29 5.59
C LEU A 161 -5.62 3.41 5.73
N LEU A 162 -5.44 4.49 4.96
CA LEU A 162 -6.33 5.63 5.01
C LEU A 162 -7.65 5.33 4.32
N GLU A 163 -8.74 5.81 4.91
CA GLU A 163 -10.05 5.75 4.30
C GLU A 163 -10.19 6.77 3.18
N HIS A 164 -10.84 6.33 2.10
CA HIS A 164 -11.04 7.12 0.89
C HIS A 164 -12.09 8.22 1.09
N ASP A 165 -11.93 9.32 0.35
CA ASP A 165 -12.91 10.40 0.30
C ASP A 165 -14.17 9.93 -0.45
N THR A 166 -15.34 10.34 0.03
CA THR A 166 -16.63 10.06 -0.63
C THR A 166 -17.18 11.31 -1.32
N PRO A 167 -17.66 11.22 -2.57
CA PRO A 167 -17.79 10.02 -3.41
C PRO A 167 -16.46 9.57 -4.07
N VAL A 168 -16.40 8.30 -4.48
CA VAL A 168 -15.29 7.73 -5.24
C VAL A 168 -15.16 8.42 -6.62
N PRO A 169 -13.94 8.67 -7.14
CA PRO A 169 -13.75 9.30 -8.45
C PRO A 169 -14.39 8.52 -9.61
N LYS A 170 -15.03 9.24 -10.55
CA LYS A 170 -15.80 8.63 -11.66
C LYS A 170 -14.97 7.81 -12.64
N HIS A 171 -13.77 8.28 -13.00
CA HIS A 171 -12.92 7.65 -14.03
C HIS A 171 -11.89 6.69 -13.42
N LEU A 172 -12.32 5.88 -12.44
CA LEU A 172 -11.43 4.95 -11.75
C LEU A 172 -11.15 3.70 -12.60
N HIS A 173 -12.19 3.15 -13.25
CA HIS A 173 -12.11 1.92 -14.04
C HIS A 173 -11.95 2.15 -15.55
N THR A 174 -12.28 3.34 -16.02
CA THR A 174 -12.19 3.74 -17.44
C THR A 174 -11.52 5.10 -17.54
N PRO A 175 -10.71 5.36 -18.58
CA PRO A 175 -10.04 6.63 -18.73
C PRO A 175 -11.04 7.78 -18.91
N GLY A 176 -10.69 8.96 -18.40
CA GLY A 176 -11.42 10.19 -18.71
C GLY A 176 -11.13 10.69 -20.12
N ASN A 177 -11.72 11.83 -20.49
CA ASN A 177 -11.54 12.44 -21.82
C ASN A 177 -10.07 12.79 -22.15
N ASN A 178 -9.20 12.86 -21.14
CA ASN A 178 -7.76 13.11 -21.28
C ASN A 178 -6.94 11.81 -21.41
N GLY A 179 -7.59 10.64 -21.53
CA GLY A 179 -6.94 9.33 -21.58
C GLY A 179 -6.37 8.86 -20.26
N ARG A 180 -6.59 9.56 -19.14
CA ARG A 180 -6.02 9.22 -17.82
C ARG A 180 -7.08 8.66 -16.88
N TYR A 181 -6.66 7.70 -16.08
CA TYR A 181 -7.45 7.19 -14.95
C TYR A 181 -7.37 8.15 -13.76
N SER A 182 -8.48 8.25 -13.03
CA SER A 182 -8.50 8.90 -11.72
C SER A 182 -7.87 7.97 -10.67
N THR A 183 -7.29 8.56 -9.63
CA THR A 183 -6.73 7.82 -8.50
C THR A 183 -7.56 8.06 -7.24
N ILE A 184 -7.56 7.06 -6.35
CA ILE A 184 -8.24 7.16 -5.05
C ILE A 184 -7.61 8.28 -4.23
N GLN A 185 -8.45 9.14 -3.67
CA GLN A 185 -8.05 10.24 -2.81
C GLN A 185 -8.42 9.94 -1.36
N CYS A 186 -7.56 10.33 -0.43
CA CYS A 186 -7.73 10.16 1.02
C CYS A 186 -7.44 11.49 1.73
N ARG A 187 -7.84 12.63 1.16
CA ARG A 187 -7.42 13.97 1.60
C ARG A 187 -7.88 14.26 3.01
N ILE A 188 -9.12 13.90 3.33
CA ILE A 188 -9.71 14.18 4.65
C ILE A 188 -8.98 13.36 5.72
N SER A 189 -8.86 12.05 5.50
CA SER A 189 -8.15 11.12 6.38
C SER A 189 -6.68 11.49 6.57
N HIS A 190 -6.00 11.86 5.48
CA HIS A 190 -4.60 12.30 5.53
C HIS A 190 -4.44 13.61 6.32
N SER A 191 -5.35 14.58 6.13
CA SER A 191 -5.35 15.83 6.89
C SER A 191 -5.59 15.59 8.38
N ALA A 192 -6.52 14.69 8.74
CA ALA A 192 -6.79 14.33 10.12
C ALA A 192 -5.56 13.68 10.78
N LEU A 193 -4.91 12.74 10.09
CA LEU A 193 -3.70 12.07 10.58
C LEU A 193 -2.54 13.06 10.78
N THR A 194 -2.26 13.91 9.79
CA THR A 194 -1.18 14.89 9.88
C THR A 194 -1.43 15.95 10.95
N SER A 195 -2.69 16.38 11.14
CA SER A 195 -3.05 17.25 12.27
C SER A 195 -2.81 16.56 13.61
N LEU A 196 -3.25 15.30 13.77
CA LEU A 196 -3.00 14.54 14.99
C LEU A 196 -1.49 14.43 15.29
N LEU A 197 -0.67 14.14 14.27
CA LEU A 197 0.77 14.02 14.45
C LEU A 197 1.42 15.34 14.85
N ARG A 198 0.97 16.46 14.27
CA ARG A 198 1.38 17.80 14.67
C ARG A 198 1.02 18.07 16.13
N ASP A 199 -0.23 17.82 16.52
CA ASP A 199 -0.74 18.07 17.89
C ASP A 199 -0.11 17.12 18.92
N TRP A 200 0.24 15.90 18.51
CA TRP A 200 0.93 14.91 19.34
C TRP A 200 2.41 15.23 19.57
N SER A 201 3.03 15.94 18.62
CA SER A 201 4.45 16.25 18.61
C SER A 201 4.79 17.52 19.40
N SER A 202 6.05 17.63 19.86
CA SER A 202 6.54 18.86 20.48
C SER A 202 6.79 19.95 19.43
N PHE A 203 7.28 19.55 18.25
CA PHE A 203 7.44 20.43 17.09
C PHE A 203 7.50 19.61 15.79
N VAL A 204 7.27 20.28 14.66
CA VAL A 204 7.25 19.68 13.33
C VAL A 204 8.61 19.86 12.65
N LEU A 205 9.26 18.78 12.24
CA LEU A 205 10.48 18.88 11.43
C LEU A 205 10.14 19.24 9.99
N VAL A 206 9.24 18.47 9.38
CA VAL A 206 8.72 18.70 8.03
C VAL A 206 7.25 18.27 8.02
N GLU A 207 6.37 19.19 7.66
CA GLU A 207 4.93 18.96 7.59
C GLU A 207 4.63 17.77 6.65
N GLY A 208 3.79 16.84 7.11
CA GLY A 208 3.41 15.66 6.33
C GLY A 208 4.53 14.62 6.15
N TYR A 209 5.70 14.78 6.80
CA TYR A 209 6.83 13.87 6.64
C TYR A 209 7.47 13.41 7.95
N SER A 210 7.89 14.33 8.83
CA SER A 210 8.64 14.00 10.04
C SER A 210 8.28 14.92 11.22
N TYR A 211 8.04 14.33 12.38
CA TYR A 211 7.60 14.99 13.62
C TYR A 211 8.48 14.53 14.79
N VAL A 212 8.68 15.39 15.78
CA VAL A 212 9.52 15.08 16.95
C VAL A 212 8.75 15.35 18.23
N LYS A 213 8.83 14.41 19.19
CA LYS A 213 8.33 14.63 20.55
C LYS A 213 9.46 14.45 21.54
N LEU A 214 9.57 15.41 22.45
CA LEU A 214 10.53 15.40 23.54
C LEU A 214 9.95 14.62 24.72
N ILE A 215 10.76 13.76 25.33
CA ILE A 215 10.42 12.95 26.50
C ILE A 215 10.98 13.66 27.72
N HIS A 216 10.13 13.92 28.72
CA HIS A 216 10.51 14.55 29.98
C HIS A 216 10.48 13.51 31.10
N GLY A 217 11.41 13.63 32.04
CA GLY A 217 11.38 12.87 33.29
C GLY A 217 10.21 13.32 34.18
N SER A 218 9.84 12.52 35.18
CA SER A 218 8.71 12.82 36.08
C SER A 218 8.90 14.07 36.93
N GLU A 219 10.14 14.53 37.13
CA GLU A 219 10.47 15.68 38.00
C GLU A 219 11.30 16.78 37.30
N ASP A 220 11.76 16.54 36.06
CA ASP A 220 12.67 17.45 35.36
C ASP A 220 11.96 18.35 34.34
N LEU A 221 12.27 19.65 34.37
CA LEU A 221 11.87 20.60 33.33
C LEU A 221 12.62 20.37 32.00
N THR A 222 13.78 19.71 32.03
CA THR A 222 14.60 19.43 30.85
C THR A 222 14.25 18.07 30.26
N PRO A 223 14.09 17.97 28.93
CA PRO A 223 13.80 16.71 28.28
C PRO A 223 15.00 15.77 28.36
N SER A 224 14.76 14.55 28.84
CA SER A 224 15.79 13.52 29.01
C SER A 224 16.08 12.76 27.71
N SER A 225 15.13 12.74 26.77
CA SER A 225 15.27 12.05 25.48
C SER A 225 14.23 12.61 24.49
N PHE A 226 14.14 12.01 23.31
CA PHE A 226 13.14 12.33 22.30
C PHE A 226 12.78 11.08 21.50
N TYR A 227 11.77 11.18 20.65
CA TYR A 227 11.58 10.23 19.57
C TYR A 227 11.07 10.94 18.33
N VAL A 228 11.34 10.31 17.18
CA VAL A 228 10.94 10.83 15.87
C VAL A 228 9.86 9.96 15.28
N VAL A 229 8.78 10.57 14.80
CA VAL A 229 7.72 9.90 14.03
C VAL A 229 7.87 10.31 12.56
N ARG A 230 8.09 9.33 11.68
CA ARG A 230 8.27 9.57 10.25
C ARG A 230 7.28 8.78 9.41
N ILE A 231 6.71 9.46 8.41
CA ILE A 231 5.86 8.87 7.37
C ILE A 231 6.75 8.41 6.21
N ILE A 232 6.70 7.12 5.83
CA ILE A 232 7.62 6.53 4.82
C ILE A 232 6.91 5.99 3.58
N SER A 233 5.57 6.00 3.56
CA SER A 233 4.79 5.50 2.42
C SER A 233 3.67 6.46 2.06
N LYS A 234 3.23 6.40 0.79
CA LYS A 234 2.18 7.27 0.24
C LYS A 234 0.81 6.68 0.50
N ALA A 235 -0.18 7.54 0.70
CA ALA A 235 -1.58 7.16 0.77
C ALA A 235 -2.00 6.32 -0.46
N PRO A 236 -2.96 5.38 -0.33
CA PRO A 236 -3.72 5.05 0.89
C PRO A 236 -2.94 4.24 1.95
N CYS A 237 -1.93 3.46 1.55
CA CYS A 237 -1.15 2.61 2.46
C CYS A 237 0.08 3.35 3.02
N MET A 238 -0.03 3.86 4.25
CA MET A 238 1.01 4.63 4.93
C MET A 238 1.68 3.83 6.06
N VAL A 239 2.94 4.16 6.35
CA VAL A 239 3.68 3.57 7.48
C VAL A 239 4.27 4.69 8.31
N LEU A 240 3.93 4.70 9.60
CA LEU A 240 4.61 5.52 10.60
C LEU A 240 5.75 4.70 11.20
N ARG A 241 6.98 5.18 11.08
CA ARG A 241 8.12 4.65 11.83
C ARG A 241 8.44 5.58 13.00
N LEU A 242 8.51 4.99 14.18
CA LEU A 242 8.94 5.66 15.39
C LEU A 242 10.37 5.23 15.72
N GLY A 243 11.27 6.20 15.84
CA GLY A 243 12.67 5.99 16.19
C GLY A 243 12.98 6.57 17.56
N PHE A 244 13.46 5.72 18.47
CA PHE A 244 13.84 6.10 19.83
C PHE A 244 15.36 5.95 20.02
N PRO A 245 16.07 6.96 20.55
CA PRO A 245 17.49 6.85 20.89
C PRO A 245 17.77 5.66 21.82
N ILE A 246 18.96 5.07 21.64
CA ILE A 246 19.47 3.99 22.51
C ILE A 246 19.51 4.49 23.96
N GLY A 247 19.00 3.68 24.88
CA GLY A 247 18.83 4.03 26.29
C GLY A 247 17.37 4.28 26.71
N THR A 248 16.47 4.53 25.76
CA THR A 248 15.03 4.67 26.07
C THR A 248 14.45 3.30 26.49
N PRO A 249 13.87 3.13 27.70
CA PRO A 249 13.39 1.83 28.18
C PRO A 249 12.29 1.21 27.31
N ALA A 250 12.33 -0.11 27.10
CA ALA A 250 11.38 -0.81 26.22
C ALA A 250 9.91 -0.62 26.63
N GLN A 251 9.61 -0.67 27.92
CA GLN A 251 8.27 -0.44 28.45
C GLN A 251 7.73 0.96 28.09
N ALA A 252 8.58 1.99 28.21
CA ALA A 252 8.23 3.36 27.86
C ALA A 252 7.96 3.49 26.35
N ARG A 253 8.81 2.88 25.50
CA ARG A 253 8.62 2.87 24.03
C ARG A 253 7.30 2.21 23.65
N ASN A 254 7.02 1.02 24.18
CA ASN A 254 5.79 0.27 23.90
C ASN A 254 4.56 1.06 24.34
N LYS A 255 4.59 1.67 25.53
CA LYS A 255 3.51 2.52 26.02
C LYS A 255 3.23 3.70 25.09
N ILE A 256 4.27 4.42 24.65
CA ILE A 256 4.13 5.54 23.71
C ILE A 256 3.54 5.09 22.36
N VAL A 257 3.99 3.94 21.85
CA VAL A 257 3.52 3.39 20.57
C VAL A 257 2.05 3.00 20.65
N GLU A 258 1.63 2.32 21.73
CA GLU A 258 0.22 1.93 21.93
C GLU A 258 -0.67 3.16 22.17
N GLU A 259 -0.24 4.14 22.98
CA GLU A 259 -1.00 5.38 23.16
C GLU A 259 -1.20 6.14 21.84
N LEU A 260 -0.16 6.23 21.00
CA LEU A 260 -0.29 6.84 19.69
C LEU A 260 -1.22 6.02 18.78
N ARG A 261 -1.10 4.69 18.80
CA ARG A 261 -1.98 3.78 18.05
C ARG A 261 -3.44 3.99 18.43
N ASP A 262 -3.75 4.09 19.71
CA ASP A 262 -5.11 4.32 20.22
C ASP A 262 -5.65 5.68 19.78
N ARG A 263 -4.84 6.74 19.85
CA ARG A 263 -5.21 8.07 19.35
C ARG A 263 -5.49 8.09 17.84
N ILE A 264 -4.68 7.35 17.08
CA ILE A 264 -4.86 7.18 15.63
C ILE A 264 -6.19 6.47 15.32
N LEU A 265 -6.54 5.42 16.06
CA LEU A 265 -7.80 4.69 15.90
C LEU A 265 -9.05 5.49 16.29
N GLN A 266 -8.89 6.55 17.10
CA GLN A 266 -9.97 7.46 17.47
C GLN A 266 -10.30 8.50 16.38
N LEU A 267 -9.50 8.62 15.32
CA LEU A 267 -9.75 9.59 14.26
C LEU A 267 -11.01 9.26 13.46
N ARG A 268 -11.90 10.25 13.36
CA ARG A 268 -13.18 10.18 12.64
C ARG A 268 -13.28 11.28 11.60
N PHE A 269 -14.06 11.03 10.55
CA PHE A 269 -14.33 12.05 9.54
C PHE A 269 -14.99 13.28 10.20
N PRO A 270 -14.56 14.50 9.85
CA PRO A 270 -15.12 15.71 10.44
C PRO A 270 -16.61 15.82 10.14
N HIS A 271 -17.39 16.24 11.13
CA HIS A 271 -18.82 16.47 10.94
C HIS A 271 -19.02 17.64 9.97
N ARG A 272 -19.52 17.32 8.76
CA ARG A 272 -19.90 18.35 7.80
C ARG A 272 -21.17 19.02 8.33
N VAL A 273 -21.00 20.09 9.13
CA VAL A 273 -22.08 21.03 9.40
C VAL A 273 -22.51 21.57 8.04
N GLN A 274 -23.70 21.20 7.58
CA GLN A 274 -24.30 21.86 6.42
C GLN A 274 -24.53 23.32 6.80
N SER A 275 -23.56 24.18 6.54
CA SER A 275 -23.81 25.62 6.55
C SER A 275 -24.78 25.91 5.42
N LYS A 276 -26.03 26.17 5.82
CA LYS A 276 -27.01 26.90 5.02
C LYS A 276 -26.43 28.28 4.74
N GLU A 277 -25.89 28.48 3.55
CA GLU A 277 -25.84 29.81 2.93
C GLU A 277 -25.71 29.67 1.41
N ALA A 278 -26.78 29.15 0.80
CA ALA A 278 -27.10 29.48 -0.58
C ALA A 278 -28.04 30.69 -0.55
N THR A 279 -27.51 31.87 -0.81
CA THR A 279 -28.26 33.10 -1.08
C THR A 279 -29.38 32.84 -2.10
N PRO A 280 -30.62 33.32 -1.87
CA PRO A 280 -31.73 33.10 -2.80
C PRO A 280 -31.68 34.14 -3.92
N LYS A 281 -31.65 33.70 -5.18
CA LYS A 281 -32.15 34.50 -6.30
C LYS A 281 -33.24 33.72 -7.03
N ALA A 282 -34.47 34.11 -6.73
CA ALA A 282 -35.66 33.73 -7.45
C ALA A 282 -35.69 34.40 -8.84
N LYS A 283 -36.02 33.63 -9.88
CA LYS A 283 -37.19 33.89 -10.77
C LYS A 283 -37.31 32.80 -11.86
N ARG A 284 -38.17 31.82 -11.54
CA ARG A 284 -39.22 31.21 -12.36
C ARG A 284 -39.25 31.54 -13.87
N LYS A 285 -39.19 30.50 -14.69
CA LYS A 285 -40.15 30.29 -15.80
C LYS A 285 -40.43 28.79 -15.96
N MET A 286 -41.70 28.43 -15.81
CA MET A 286 -42.26 27.07 -15.95
C MET A 286 -42.68 26.84 -17.40
N LEU A 287 -42.43 25.64 -17.94
CA LEU A 287 -43.37 24.91 -18.81
C LEU A 287 -42.96 23.41 -18.92
N GLY A 288 -43.88 22.51 -18.51
CA GLY A 288 -44.03 21.06 -18.84
C GLY A 288 -42.82 20.12 -18.78
N SER A 289 -42.82 18.95 -18.14
CA SER A 289 -43.87 17.96 -17.85
C SER A 289 -43.47 17.14 -16.61
N SER A 290 -44.44 16.81 -15.77
CA SER A 290 -44.27 16.08 -14.51
C SER A 290 -44.40 14.57 -14.72
N SER A 291 -43.32 13.81 -14.46
CA SER A 291 -43.37 12.36 -14.22
C SER A 291 -43.45 12.09 -12.71
N PRO A 292 -44.41 11.29 -12.21
CA PRO A 292 -44.49 10.93 -10.80
C PRO A 292 -43.82 9.57 -10.57
N SER A 293 -42.52 9.58 -10.25
CA SER A 293 -41.83 8.38 -9.74
C SER A 293 -40.72 8.77 -8.76
N LYS A 294 -41.13 9.27 -7.59
CA LYS A 294 -40.26 9.26 -6.42
C LYS A 294 -40.69 8.09 -5.55
N SER A 295 -39.91 7.01 -5.62
CA SER A 295 -39.94 5.96 -4.60
C SER A 295 -39.62 6.55 -3.21
N PRO A 296 -40.15 5.97 -2.13
CA PRO A 296 -39.68 6.30 -0.79
C PRO A 296 -38.20 5.90 -0.68
N PRO A 297 -37.36 6.67 0.04
CA PRO A 297 -36.04 6.19 0.39
C PRO A 297 -36.21 4.96 1.29
N VAL A 298 -35.56 3.86 0.90
CA VAL A 298 -35.41 2.67 1.75
C VAL A 298 -34.78 3.12 3.07
N ALA A 299 -35.43 2.77 4.18
CA ALA A 299 -34.93 3.01 5.53
C ALA A 299 -33.71 2.12 5.81
N GLY A 300 -32.57 2.48 5.24
CA GLY A 300 -31.25 2.11 5.76
C GLY A 300 -30.73 3.32 6.51
N ALA A 301 -30.43 3.19 7.80
CA ALA A 301 -29.86 4.25 8.62
C ALA A 301 -28.63 4.84 7.90
N GLN A 302 -28.79 6.03 7.30
CA GLN A 302 -27.64 6.83 6.88
C GLN A 302 -26.95 7.28 8.16
N SER A 303 -26.05 6.44 8.67
CA SER A 303 -25.10 6.83 9.69
C SER A 303 -24.49 8.15 9.22
N ALA A 304 -24.60 9.19 10.04
CA ALA A 304 -24.02 10.49 9.73
C ALA A 304 -22.56 10.25 9.29
N LEU A 305 -22.19 10.73 8.11
CA LEU A 305 -20.85 10.53 7.50
C LEU A 305 -19.69 10.88 8.46
N SER A 306 -19.99 11.61 9.53
CA SER A 306 -19.08 12.01 10.60
C SER A 306 -18.62 10.91 11.56
N ASP A 307 -19.31 9.76 11.64
CA ASP A 307 -18.88 8.68 12.55
C ASP A 307 -18.01 7.62 11.85
N ARG A 308 -17.64 7.83 10.58
CA ARG A 308 -16.75 6.90 9.88
C ARG A 308 -15.31 7.05 10.41
N PRO A 309 -14.58 5.95 10.71
CA PRO A 309 -13.15 6.03 11.01
C PRO A 309 -12.38 6.64 9.84
N CYS A 310 -11.31 7.39 10.10
CA CYS A 310 -10.45 7.94 9.04
C CYS A 310 -9.47 6.91 8.47
N LEU A 311 -9.26 5.81 9.16
CA LEU A 311 -8.21 4.85 8.82
C LEU A 311 -8.43 3.54 9.56
N VAL A 312 -7.69 2.52 9.12
CA VAL A 312 -7.51 1.26 9.86
C VAL A 312 -6.03 1.00 10.10
N VAL A 313 -5.71 0.34 11.22
CA VAL A 313 -4.34 -0.06 11.57
C VAL A 313 -4.17 -1.54 11.30
N LEU A 314 -3.15 -1.89 10.52
CA LEU A 314 -2.84 -3.27 10.15
C LEU A 314 -1.72 -3.86 11.01
N HIS A 315 -1.78 -5.16 11.26
CA HIS A 315 -0.73 -5.89 12.00
C HIS A 315 0.38 -6.35 11.07
N LYS A 316 0.01 -6.79 9.86
CA LYS A 316 0.95 -7.24 8.83
C LYS A 316 1.60 -6.05 8.11
N PRO A 317 2.86 -6.19 7.67
CA PRO A 317 3.58 -5.16 6.93
C PRO A 317 3.10 -5.02 5.50
N LEU A 318 1.91 -4.43 5.31
CA LEU A 318 1.30 -4.29 4.00
C LEU A 318 2.24 -3.59 3.01
N GLU A 319 3.08 -2.64 3.43
CA GLU A 319 4.02 -1.97 2.54
C GLU A 319 5.01 -2.91 1.86
N LYS A 320 5.28 -4.08 2.47
CA LYS A 320 6.15 -5.13 1.91
C LYS A 320 5.35 -6.22 1.21
N LEU A 321 4.08 -6.40 1.56
CA LEU A 321 3.21 -7.47 1.08
C LEU A 321 2.27 -7.04 -0.05
N LEU A 322 2.13 -5.74 -0.29
CA LEU A 322 1.19 -5.18 -1.24
C LEU A 322 1.54 -5.53 -2.69
N ILE A 323 0.61 -6.18 -3.36
CA ILE A 323 0.69 -6.52 -4.79
C ILE A 323 0.46 -5.23 -5.59
N ARG A 324 1.46 -4.82 -6.37
CA ARG A 324 1.39 -3.63 -7.23
C ARG A 324 1.83 -3.98 -8.64
N TYR A 325 0.97 -3.68 -9.59
CA TYR A 325 1.27 -3.73 -11.01
C TYR A 325 1.78 -2.36 -11.45
N GLU A 326 3.01 -2.31 -11.97
CA GLU A 326 3.55 -1.07 -12.57
C GLU A 326 2.98 -0.83 -13.97
N LYS A 327 2.53 -1.89 -14.65
CA LYS A 327 1.91 -1.90 -15.97
C LYS A 327 0.87 -3.01 -16.03
N LEU A 328 -0.08 -2.90 -16.95
CA LEU A 328 -1.04 -3.97 -17.24
C LEU A 328 -0.29 -5.22 -17.75
N PRO A 329 -0.68 -6.43 -17.30
CA PRO A 329 -0.24 -7.67 -17.90
C PRO A 329 -0.48 -7.69 -19.42
N SER A 330 0.50 -8.19 -20.18
CA SER A 330 0.36 -8.39 -21.63
C SER A 330 -0.54 -9.56 -21.96
N ASP A 331 -0.51 -10.60 -21.13
CA ASP A 331 -1.41 -11.76 -21.23
C ASP A 331 -1.96 -12.10 -19.83
N TYR A 332 -3.29 -12.15 -19.75
CA TYR A 332 -4.00 -12.51 -18.54
C TYR A 332 -4.22 -14.02 -18.40
N ARG A 333 -4.10 -14.79 -19.48
CA ARG A 333 -4.26 -16.25 -19.51
C ARG A 333 -3.01 -16.97 -19.04
N ALA A 334 -1.84 -16.39 -19.29
CA ALA A 334 -0.60 -16.87 -18.71
C ALA A 334 -0.70 -16.91 -17.17
N PRO A 335 -0.49 -18.09 -16.53
CA PRO A 335 -0.42 -18.16 -15.08
C PRO A 335 0.70 -17.24 -14.61
N PHE A 336 0.47 -16.55 -13.48
CA PHE A 336 1.47 -15.69 -12.86
C PHE A 336 2.54 -16.55 -12.16
N ILE A 337 3.25 -17.35 -12.95
CA ILE A 337 4.51 -17.99 -12.61
C ILE A 337 5.46 -17.35 -13.59
N LEU A 338 6.34 -16.47 -13.11
CA LEU A 338 7.48 -16.07 -13.92
C LEU A 338 8.27 -17.33 -14.20
N ASN A 339 8.06 -17.90 -15.39
CA ASN A 339 9.04 -18.76 -16.01
C ASN A 339 10.33 -17.94 -16.01
N LEU A 340 11.35 -18.54 -15.40
CA LEU A 340 12.71 -18.07 -15.45
C LEU A 340 13.21 -18.26 -16.89
N GLU A 341 12.65 -17.55 -17.86
CA GLU A 341 13.31 -17.44 -19.15
C GLU A 341 14.56 -16.59 -18.92
N HIS A 342 15.66 -17.30 -18.73
CA HIS A 342 16.99 -16.78 -18.98
C HIS A 342 16.95 -16.07 -20.34
N PRO A 343 17.18 -14.76 -20.43
CA PRO A 343 17.36 -14.14 -21.74
C PRO A 343 18.59 -14.81 -22.39
N PRO A 344 18.58 -15.03 -23.72
CA PRO A 344 19.69 -15.63 -24.42
C PRO A 344 20.99 -14.90 -24.06
N VAL A 345 21.99 -15.67 -23.64
CA VAL A 345 23.29 -15.18 -23.16
C VAL A 345 24.07 -14.64 -24.36
N SER A 346 23.73 -13.44 -24.81
CA SER A 346 24.41 -12.74 -25.90
C SER A 346 24.24 -11.23 -25.72
N GLY A 347 24.89 -10.67 -24.70
CA GLY A 347 24.94 -9.23 -24.47
C GLY A 347 26.01 -8.82 -23.45
N PRO A 348 26.54 -7.58 -23.51
CA PRO A 348 27.65 -7.14 -22.67
C PRO A 348 27.32 -7.20 -21.17
N LEU A 349 28.24 -7.77 -20.37
CA LEU A 349 28.09 -8.02 -18.93
C LEU A 349 27.90 -6.76 -18.06
N THR A 350 28.10 -5.55 -18.61
CA THR A 350 27.90 -4.28 -17.91
C THR A 350 26.43 -3.88 -17.76
N MET A 351 25.50 -4.52 -18.46
CA MET A 351 24.04 -4.36 -18.28
C MET A 351 23.41 -5.44 -17.37
N VAL A 352 24.20 -6.42 -16.92
CA VAL A 352 23.70 -7.58 -16.14
C VAL A 352 23.59 -7.26 -14.64
N ALA A 353 24.26 -6.22 -14.15
CA ALA A 353 24.16 -5.79 -12.75
C ALA A 353 22.81 -5.12 -12.40
N ASN A 354 22.02 -4.68 -13.39
CA ASN A 354 20.67 -4.14 -13.21
C ASN A 354 19.55 -5.17 -13.46
N ARG A 355 19.88 -6.43 -13.79
CA ARG A 355 18.92 -7.47 -14.22
C ARG A 355 18.82 -8.68 -13.27
N THR A 356 19.18 -8.53 -12.01
CA THR A 356 19.11 -9.59 -10.97
C THR A 356 18.39 -9.15 -9.70
N ALA A 357 17.21 -8.55 -9.86
CA ALA A 357 16.18 -8.58 -8.84
C ALA A 357 14.90 -9.09 -9.51
N SER A 358 14.49 -10.31 -9.19
CA SER A 358 13.08 -10.72 -9.30
C SER A 358 12.25 -9.56 -8.76
N SER A 359 11.39 -8.92 -9.59
CA SER A 359 10.59 -7.78 -9.16
C SER A 359 9.90 -8.09 -7.82
N THR A 360 9.60 -7.07 -6.99
CA THR A 360 8.92 -7.32 -5.69
C THR A 360 7.67 -8.16 -5.88
N LEU A 361 6.90 -7.85 -6.93
CA LEU A 361 5.74 -8.62 -7.39
C LEU A 361 6.06 -10.10 -7.67
N ALA A 362 7.18 -10.38 -8.34
CA ALA A 362 7.65 -11.74 -8.61
C ALA A 362 7.98 -12.54 -7.35
N SER A 363 8.52 -11.87 -6.33
CA SER A 363 8.81 -12.51 -5.04
C SER A 363 7.52 -12.77 -4.27
N LEU A 364 6.61 -11.80 -4.27
CA LEU A 364 5.31 -11.91 -3.62
C LEU A 364 4.41 -12.95 -4.28
N SER A 365 4.48 -13.14 -5.59
CA SER A 365 3.65 -14.12 -6.28
C SER A 365 3.99 -15.57 -5.96
N ARG A 366 5.23 -15.83 -5.52
CA ARG A 366 5.65 -17.14 -4.98
C ARG A 366 5.18 -17.34 -3.55
N TYR A 367 4.97 -16.24 -2.81
CA TYR A 367 4.56 -16.26 -1.42
C TYR A 367 3.03 -16.33 -1.26
N PHE A 368 2.28 -15.54 -2.01
CA PHE A 368 0.82 -15.47 -1.92
C PHE A 368 0.13 -16.64 -2.63
N TYR A 369 -0.99 -17.10 -2.06
CA TYR A 369 -1.94 -17.95 -2.75
C TYR A 369 -2.80 -17.10 -3.70
N HIS A 370 -2.85 -17.47 -4.97
CA HIS A 370 -3.40 -16.63 -6.04
C HIS A 370 -4.48 -17.36 -6.83
N GLN A 371 -5.56 -16.64 -7.13
CA GLN A 371 -6.61 -17.01 -8.08
C GLN A 371 -6.96 -15.81 -8.97
N ARG A 372 -7.07 -16.05 -10.28
CA ARG A 372 -7.48 -15.07 -11.30
C ARG A 372 -8.72 -15.58 -12.03
N TRP A 373 -9.67 -14.69 -12.26
CA TRP A 373 -10.84 -14.94 -13.11
C TRP A 373 -10.88 -13.96 -14.26
N ILE A 374 -11.06 -14.48 -15.46
CA ILE A 374 -11.24 -13.74 -16.71
C ILE A 374 -12.70 -13.94 -17.11
N TRP A 375 -13.48 -12.87 -17.07
CA TRP A 375 -14.91 -12.89 -17.32
C TRP A 375 -15.17 -12.37 -18.73
N SER A 376 -15.70 -13.22 -19.60
CA SER A 376 -16.10 -12.82 -20.94
C SER A 376 -17.33 -11.94 -20.86
N VAL A 377 -17.26 -10.73 -21.41
CA VAL A 377 -18.39 -9.77 -21.42
C VAL A 377 -19.27 -9.96 -22.65
N GLN A 378 -18.66 -10.37 -23.76
CA GLN A 378 -19.33 -10.61 -25.03
C GLN A 378 -18.97 -12.00 -25.54
N SER A 379 -19.94 -12.65 -26.16
CA SER A 379 -19.75 -13.82 -27.02
C SER A 379 -19.98 -13.30 -28.44
N GLY A 380 -19.14 -13.66 -29.43
CA GLY A 380 -19.04 -13.06 -30.78
C GLY A 380 -20.32 -12.98 -31.66
N LEU A 381 -21.50 -13.28 -31.11
CA LEU A 381 -22.82 -13.12 -31.74
C LEU A 381 -23.72 -12.10 -31.00
N ALA A 382 -23.24 -11.45 -29.93
CA ALA A 382 -24.01 -10.60 -29.02
C ALA A 382 -23.60 -9.11 -29.11
N PRO A 383 -24.46 -8.15 -28.67
CA PRO A 383 -24.21 -6.73 -28.89
C PRO A 383 -23.03 -6.24 -28.10
N ALA A 384 -22.30 -5.32 -28.72
CA ALA A 384 -21.22 -4.63 -28.06
C ALA A 384 -21.75 -3.93 -26.80
N VAL A 385 -21.38 -4.45 -25.64
CA VAL A 385 -21.75 -3.89 -24.33
C VAL A 385 -21.09 -2.51 -24.21
N PRO A 386 -21.86 -1.44 -23.93
CA PRO A 386 -21.29 -0.11 -23.78
C PRO A 386 -20.22 -0.07 -22.68
N ILE A 387 -19.08 0.57 -22.95
CA ILE A 387 -17.99 0.68 -21.98
C ILE A 387 -18.41 1.36 -20.66
N THR A 388 -19.41 2.24 -20.73
CA THR A 388 -20.01 2.90 -19.57
C THR A 388 -20.75 1.91 -18.65
N ALA A 389 -21.42 0.91 -19.21
CA ALA A 389 -22.07 -0.16 -18.45
C ALA A 389 -21.02 -1.06 -17.77
N VAL A 390 -19.90 -1.35 -18.46
CA VAL A 390 -18.78 -2.09 -17.89
C VAL A 390 -18.10 -1.32 -16.75
N ALA A 391 -17.92 -0.01 -16.89
CA ALA A 391 -17.44 0.85 -15.80
C ALA A 391 -18.39 0.81 -14.57
N GLN A 392 -19.71 0.84 -14.79
CA GLN A 392 -20.69 0.73 -13.72
C GLN A 392 -20.64 -0.64 -13.03
N LEU A 393 -20.43 -1.72 -13.80
CA LEU A 393 -20.24 -3.06 -13.27
C LEU A 393 -19.02 -3.15 -12.36
N LEU A 394 -17.86 -2.64 -12.81
CA LEU A 394 -16.65 -2.62 -12.00
C LEU A 394 -16.79 -1.72 -10.75
N SER A 395 -17.55 -0.62 -10.86
CA SER A 395 -17.89 0.25 -9.73
C SER A 395 -18.75 -0.49 -8.72
N THR A 396 -19.73 -1.28 -9.19
CA THR A 396 -20.60 -2.09 -8.34
C THR A 396 -19.82 -3.19 -7.62
N LEU A 397 -18.90 -3.88 -8.31
CA LEU A 397 -17.99 -4.84 -7.68
C LEU A 397 -17.11 -4.20 -6.61
N THR A 398 -16.62 -2.98 -6.88
CA THR A 398 -15.86 -2.19 -5.89
C THR A 398 -16.72 -1.92 -4.66
N GLU A 399 -17.96 -1.45 -4.83
CA GLU A 399 -18.90 -1.22 -3.73
C GLU A 399 -19.22 -2.49 -2.94
N VAL A 400 -19.40 -3.63 -3.61
CA VAL A 400 -19.58 -4.94 -2.96
C VAL A 400 -18.40 -5.25 -2.04
N ARG A 401 -17.15 -5.13 -2.53
CA ARG A 401 -15.97 -5.43 -1.72
C ARG A 401 -15.78 -4.43 -0.59
N LEU A 402 -16.04 -3.14 -0.81
CA LEU A 402 -16.03 -2.14 0.26
C LEU A 402 -17.08 -2.46 1.34
N SER A 403 -18.27 -2.93 0.97
CA SER A 403 -19.32 -3.32 1.91
C SER A 403 -18.96 -4.54 2.75
N GLU A 404 -18.07 -5.38 2.25
CA GLU A 404 -17.52 -6.52 2.98
C GLU A 404 -16.38 -6.12 3.92
N GLY A 405 -15.94 -4.87 3.92
CA GLY A 405 -14.88 -4.35 4.78
C GLY A 405 -13.50 -4.27 4.12
N PHE A 406 -13.41 -4.46 2.80
CA PHE A 406 -12.16 -4.16 2.08
C PHE A 406 -11.92 -2.65 2.04
N HIS A 407 -10.65 -2.27 1.98
CA HIS A 407 -10.22 -0.87 1.90
C HIS A 407 -9.25 -0.68 0.72
N PHE A 408 -9.29 0.46 0.03
CA PHE A 408 -8.35 0.73 -1.05
C PHE A 408 -6.90 0.80 -0.55
N ALA A 409 -5.98 0.11 -1.21
CA ALA A 409 -4.56 0.12 -0.88
C ALA A 409 -3.67 0.70 -1.98
N SER A 410 -4.09 0.58 -3.24
CA SER A 410 -3.47 1.29 -4.35
C SER A 410 -4.42 1.42 -5.54
N SER A 411 -4.22 2.46 -6.35
CA SER A 411 -4.90 2.66 -7.63
C SER A 411 -3.93 3.28 -8.63
N GLY A 412 -3.84 2.72 -9.85
CA GLY A 412 -2.99 3.25 -10.92
C GLY A 412 -3.31 2.57 -12.25
N ASP A 413 -3.33 3.34 -13.34
CA ASP A 413 -3.63 2.84 -14.71
C ASP A 413 -4.92 2.00 -14.81
N GLY A 414 -5.93 2.36 -14.02
CA GLY A 414 -7.21 1.65 -13.94
C GLY A 414 -7.20 0.39 -13.07
N ILE A 415 -6.02 -0.03 -12.60
CA ILE A 415 -5.84 -1.16 -11.68
C ILE A 415 -6.12 -0.69 -10.26
N ILE A 416 -6.99 -1.40 -9.57
CA ILE A 416 -7.40 -1.10 -8.20
C ILE A 416 -7.07 -2.31 -7.34
N ASN A 417 -6.31 -2.09 -6.27
CA ASN A 417 -6.07 -3.09 -5.24
C ASN A 417 -6.79 -2.67 -3.96
N MET A 418 -7.66 -3.55 -3.47
CA MET A 418 -8.33 -3.42 -2.18
C MET A 418 -7.86 -4.52 -1.23
N VAL A 419 -7.70 -4.20 0.05
CA VAL A 419 -7.09 -5.07 1.05
C VAL A 419 -8.01 -5.29 2.23
N LEU A 420 -7.94 -6.51 2.78
CA LEU A 420 -8.62 -6.97 3.96
C LEU A 420 -7.64 -7.71 4.88
N GLU A 421 -7.57 -7.36 6.16
CA GLU A 421 -6.80 -8.13 7.15
C GLU A 421 -7.76 -8.93 8.04
N LEU A 422 -7.71 -10.26 7.91
CA LEU A 422 -8.58 -11.18 8.62
C LEU A 422 -7.88 -11.78 9.84
N PRO A 423 -8.52 -11.81 11.02
CA PRO A 423 -8.01 -12.57 12.16
C PRO A 423 -8.10 -14.08 11.91
N MET A 424 -7.03 -14.80 12.28
CA MET A 424 -6.88 -16.24 12.13
C MET A 424 -6.75 -16.90 13.50
N GLN A 425 -7.53 -17.95 13.74
CA GLN A 425 -7.45 -18.76 14.96
C GLN A 425 -6.83 -20.12 14.64
N ILE A 426 -5.81 -20.49 15.41
CA ILE A 426 -5.16 -21.79 15.31
C ILE A 426 -5.82 -22.73 16.35
N ASP A 427 -6.24 -23.89 15.87
CA ASP A 427 -6.83 -24.95 16.69
C ASP A 427 -5.82 -25.44 17.73
N GLY A 428 -6.16 -25.36 19.02
CA GLY A 428 -5.31 -25.81 20.14
C GLY A 428 -4.80 -24.71 21.10
N SER A 429 -5.05 -23.43 20.81
CA SER A 429 -4.78 -22.36 21.78
C SER A 429 -5.91 -22.30 22.83
N SER A 430 -5.65 -22.76 24.07
CA SER A 430 -6.58 -22.68 25.21
C SER A 430 -6.77 -21.24 25.70
N GLU A 431 -8.01 -20.82 25.98
CA GLU A 431 -8.50 -19.44 26.16
C GLU A 431 -7.91 -18.60 27.32
N SER A 432 -6.80 -19.01 27.94
CA SER A 432 -6.43 -18.56 29.29
C SER A 432 -5.26 -17.57 29.44
N SER A 433 -4.82 -16.85 28.40
CA SER A 433 -3.79 -15.80 28.58
C SER A 433 -4.05 -14.56 27.74
N SER A 434 -4.12 -13.41 28.40
CA SER A 434 -4.36 -12.05 27.86
C SER A 434 -3.28 -11.50 26.92
N ASP A 435 -2.37 -12.33 26.44
CA ASP A 435 -1.17 -11.93 25.67
C ASP A 435 -1.00 -12.73 24.37
N ARG A 436 -2.11 -13.17 23.76
CA ARG A 436 -2.07 -13.91 22.49
C ARG A 436 -1.56 -13.03 21.36
N GLU A 437 -0.49 -13.47 20.70
CA GLU A 437 -0.10 -12.98 19.38
C GLU A 437 -1.32 -13.03 18.45
N LYS A 438 -1.76 -11.86 17.98
CA LYS A 438 -2.85 -11.74 17.00
C LYS A 438 -2.36 -12.25 15.66
N HIS A 439 -2.73 -13.48 15.34
CA HIS A 439 -2.47 -14.05 14.02
C HIS A 439 -3.49 -13.49 13.04
N THR A 440 -3.01 -12.91 11.94
CA THR A 440 -3.84 -12.35 10.89
C THR A 440 -3.37 -12.83 9.51
N CYS A 441 -4.24 -12.68 8.52
CA CYS A 441 -4.00 -13.00 7.12
C CYS A 441 -4.42 -11.81 6.26
N VAL A 442 -3.56 -11.36 5.35
CA VAL A 442 -3.89 -10.33 4.36
C VAL A 442 -4.53 -10.96 3.11
N VAL A 443 -5.70 -10.46 2.73
CA VAL A 443 -6.39 -10.75 1.47
C VAL A 443 -6.38 -9.48 0.61
N GLN A 444 -5.94 -9.60 -0.64
CA GLN A 444 -5.91 -8.50 -1.60
C GLN A 444 -6.77 -8.86 -2.81
N TYR A 445 -7.73 -8.01 -3.13
CA TYR A 445 -8.63 -8.16 -4.26
C TYR A 445 -8.31 -7.10 -5.30
N ILE A 446 -7.98 -7.54 -6.52
CA ILE A 446 -7.52 -6.66 -7.60
C ILE A 446 -8.55 -6.66 -8.72
N LEU A 447 -8.93 -5.44 -9.14
CA LEU A 447 -9.76 -5.19 -10.32
C LEU A 447 -8.88 -4.55 -11.40
N PHE A 448 -8.90 -5.12 -12.60
CA PHE A 448 -8.26 -4.54 -13.77
C PHE A 448 -9.25 -3.68 -14.56
N PRO A 449 -8.77 -2.70 -15.35
CA PRO A 449 -9.62 -2.00 -16.30
C PRO A 449 -10.13 -2.98 -17.38
N PRO A 450 -11.23 -2.64 -18.09
CA PRO A 450 -11.74 -3.45 -19.19
C PRO A 450 -10.64 -3.70 -20.23
N HIS A 451 -10.49 -4.96 -20.64
CA HIS A 451 -9.42 -5.40 -21.54
C HIS A 451 -10.01 -6.07 -22.78
N SER A 452 -9.62 -5.60 -23.96
CA SER A 452 -10.00 -6.24 -25.23
C SER A 452 -8.87 -7.13 -25.71
N THR A 453 -9.20 -8.39 -26.03
CA THR A 453 -8.28 -9.32 -26.69
C THR A 453 -8.64 -9.42 -28.17
N SER A 454 -7.64 -9.32 -29.04
CA SER A 454 -7.78 -9.60 -30.48
C SER A 454 -7.27 -11.01 -30.75
N THR A 455 -8.04 -11.81 -31.50
CA THR A 455 -7.66 -13.17 -31.91
C THR A 455 -6.39 -13.23 -32.78
N LYS A 456 -5.90 -12.08 -33.28
CA LYS A 456 -4.66 -11.98 -34.07
C LYS A 456 -3.37 -12.13 -33.25
N ASP A 457 -3.39 -11.89 -31.94
CA ASP A 457 -2.17 -11.94 -31.09
C ASP A 457 -1.76 -13.36 -30.68
N SER A 458 -2.53 -14.39 -31.06
CA SER A 458 -2.26 -15.79 -30.66
C SER A 458 -1.33 -16.55 -31.60
N PHE A 459 -0.97 -15.99 -32.76
CA PHE A 459 -0.02 -16.61 -33.70
C PHE A 459 0.83 -15.54 -34.38
N SER A 460 1.98 -15.20 -33.79
CA SER A 460 3.06 -14.52 -34.51
C SER A 460 4.41 -14.97 -33.95
N THR A 461 4.88 -16.08 -34.51
CA THR A 461 6.30 -16.28 -34.74
C THR A 461 6.50 -16.27 -36.24
N ASP A 462 7.47 -15.46 -36.65
CA ASP A 462 8.06 -15.28 -37.99
C ASP A 462 7.42 -14.30 -38.98
N ASP A 463 8.37 -13.54 -39.52
CA ASP A 463 8.33 -12.52 -40.56
C ASP A 463 7.72 -13.01 -41.88
N ASP A 464 7.35 -12.01 -42.68
CA ASP A 464 7.01 -12.05 -44.11
C ASP A 464 5.63 -12.63 -44.48
N ASN A 465 4.70 -11.74 -44.85
CA ASN A 465 4.39 -11.51 -46.27
C ASN A 465 3.22 -10.51 -46.42
N ASP A 466 3.34 -9.64 -47.40
CA ASP A 466 2.27 -8.78 -47.90
C ASP A 466 1.04 -9.59 -48.30
N THR A 467 -0.13 -9.20 -47.80
CA THR A 467 -1.41 -9.40 -48.50
C THR A 467 -2.44 -8.44 -47.93
N GLU A 468 -3.02 -7.60 -48.80
CA GLU A 468 -4.24 -6.87 -48.54
C GLU A 468 -5.35 -7.88 -48.22
N VAL A 469 -5.62 -8.11 -46.94
CA VAL A 469 -6.76 -8.89 -46.48
C VAL A 469 -7.85 -7.90 -46.08
N GLU A 470 -8.99 -8.00 -46.76
CA GLU A 470 -10.23 -7.29 -46.45
C GLU A 470 -10.49 -7.30 -44.94
N ALA A 471 -11.07 -6.21 -44.42
CA ALA A 471 -11.44 -6.06 -43.02
C ALA A 471 -12.49 -7.10 -42.62
N ILE A 472 -12.06 -8.32 -42.31
CA ILE A 472 -12.80 -9.26 -41.48
C ILE A 472 -13.02 -8.53 -40.16
N GLU A 473 -14.27 -8.35 -39.75
CA GLU A 473 -14.63 -7.81 -38.44
C GLU A 473 -13.84 -8.58 -37.38
N VAL A 474 -12.79 -7.95 -36.85
CA VAL A 474 -11.94 -8.56 -35.83
C VAL A 474 -12.83 -8.73 -34.62
N ASP A 475 -13.12 -9.98 -34.28
CA ASP A 475 -13.92 -10.35 -33.11
C ASP A 475 -13.13 -9.96 -31.85
N THR A 476 -13.24 -8.69 -31.45
CA THR A 476 -12.58 -8.16 -30.25
C THR A 476 -13.41 -8.55 -29.05
N GLU A 477 -12.99 -9.60 -28.35
CA GLU A 477 -13.64 -10.03 -27.12
C GLU A 477 -13.28 -9.08 -25.98
N LEU A 478 -14.29 -8.43 -25.40
CA LEU A 478 -14.14 -7.64 -24.19
C LEU A 478 -14.15 -8.55 -22.96
N ASN A 479 -13.11 -8.46 -22.15
CA ASN A 479 -12.92 -9.25 -20.94
C ASN A 479 -12.78 -8.35 -19.71
N LEU A 480 -13.30 -8.83 -18.58
CA LEU A 480 -13.00 -8.28 -17.25
C LEU A 480 -12.05 -9.22 -16.53
N VAL A 481 -11.13 -8.68 -15.75
CA VAL A 481 -10.19 -9.51 -14.99
C VAL A 481 -10.24 -9.12 -13.52
N THR A 482 -10.36 -10.13 -12.66
CA THR A 482 -10.34 -9.99 -11.20
C THR A 482 -9.35 -10.98 -10.60
N GLU A 483 -8.62 -10.57 -9.57
CA GLU A 483 -7.70 -11.45 -8.85
C GLU A 483 -7.92 -11.40 -7.34
N CYS A 484 -7.61 -12.51 -6.69
CA CYS A 484 -7.54 -12.62 -5.25
C CYS A 484 -6.18 -13.19 -4.82
N TRP A 485 -5.44 -12.44 -4.01
CA TRP A 485 -4.16 -12.82 -3.42
C TRP A 485 -4.32 -12.97 -1.91
N VAL A 486 -4.05 -14.16 -1.37
CA VAL A 486 -4.22 -14.47 0.05
C VAL A 486 -2.89 -14.86 0.68
N GLU A 487 -2.51 -14.19 1.76
CA GLU A 487 -1.32 -14.51 2.55
C GLU A 487 -1.49 -15.90 3.18
N PRO A 488 -0.59 -16.87 2.95
CA PRO A 488 -0.67 -18.16 3.62
C PRO A 488 -0.52 -17.99 5.14
N GLN A 489 -1.56 -18.37 5.88
CA GLN A 489 -1.57 -18.32 7.33
C GLN A 489 -2.31 -19.55 7.87
N SER A 490 -1.70 -20.27 8.82
CA SER A 490 -2.31 -21.43 9.46
C SER A 490 -3.51 -21.02 10.32
N GLY A 491 -4.48 -21.95 10.43
CA GLY A 491 -5.71 -21.75 11.18
C GLY A 491 -6.91 -21.42 10.29
N HIS A 492 -7.98 -20.97 10.93
CA HIS A 492 -9.25 -20.64 10.30
C HIS A 492 -9.63 -19.19 10.60
N VAL A 493 -10.32 -18.54 9.67
CA VAL A 493 -10.80 -17.17 9.86
C VAL A 493 -11.76 -17.12 11.03
N HIS A 494 -11.46 -16.30 12.03
CA HIS A 494 -12.29 -16.09 13.21
C HIS A 494 -13.02 -14.75 13.11
N SER A 495 -14.26 -14.77 12.61
CA SER A 495 -15.06 -13.56 12.46
C SER A 495 -16.18 -13.42 13.48
N THR A 496 -16.27 -12.26 14.12
CA THR A 496 -17.47 -11.79 14.82
C THR A 496 -18.27 -10.78 14.02
N ALA A 497 -17.71 -10.27 12.91
CA ALA A 497 -18.26 -9.16 12.13
C ALA A 497 -19.19 -9.65 11.00
N GLU A 498 -20.30 -8.95 10.78
CA GLU A 498 -21.34 -9.36 9.81
C GLU A 498 -20.92 -9.26 8.35
N ASN A 499 -20.14 -8.24 8.04
CA ASN A 499 -19.68 -7.86 6.70
C ASN A 499 -18.98 -8.99 5.94
N TRP A 500 -18.25 -9.88 6.63
CA TRP A 500 -17.56 -11.02 6.02
C TRP A 500 -17.86 -12.36 6.70
N LYS A 501 -19.07 -12.54 7.27
CA LYS A 501 -19.51 -13.81 7.90
C LYS A 501 -19.30 -15.04 7.01
N HIS A 502 -19.43 -14.89 5.70
CA HIS A 502 -19.25 -15.97 4.73
C HIS A 502 -17.80 -16.52 4.66
N LEU A 503 -16.82 -15.81 5.23
CA LEU A 503 -15.44 -16.26 5.33
C LEU A 503 -15.14 -16.98 6.65
N HIS A 504 -16.05 -16.94 7.63
CA HIS A 504 -15.85 -17.53 8.95
C HIS A 504 -15.56 -19.04 8.86
N GLY A 505 -14.57 -19.51 9.61
CA GLY A 505 -14.19 -20.92 9.68
C GLY A 505 -13.49 -21.45 8.42
N LEU A 506 -13.20 -20.58 7.44
CA LEU A 506 -12.47 -20.99 6.25
C LEU A 506 -10.95 -20.93 6.49
N PRO A 507 -10.18 -21.90 5.97
CA PRO A 507 -8.74 -21.77 5.85
C PRO A 507 -8.41 -20.85 4.66
N TYR A 508 -7.19 -20.31 4.65
CA TYR A 508 -6.79 -19.28 3.69
C TYR A 508 -6.98 -19.70 2.22
N GLN A 509 -6.80 -20.97 1.87
CA GLN A 509 -6.96 -21.46 0.49
C GLN A 509 -8.40 -21.41 -0.03
N LYS A 510 -9.40 -21.44 0.88
CA LYS A 510 -10.82 -21.44 0.51
C LYS A 510 -11.41 -20.03 0.38
N ILE A 511 -10.69 -19.01 0.85
CA ILE A 511 -11.16 -17.61 0.81
C ILE A 511 -11.51 -17.16 -0.63
N PRO A 512 -10.65 -17.35 -1.66
CA PRO A 512 -10.97 -16.91 -3.01
C PRO A 512 -12.24 -17.57 -3.57
N LYS A 513 -12.43 -18.87 -3.29
CA LYS A 513 -13.63 -19.62 -3.69
C LYS A 513 -14.89 -19.10 -3.00
N ALA A 514 -14.79 -18.54 -1.80
CA ALA A 514 -15.93 -17.96 -1.08
C ALA A 514 -16.32 -16.56 -1.60
N LEU A 515 -15.37 -15.82 -2.20
CA LEU A 515 -15.65 -14.52 -2.82
C LEU A 515 -16.35 -14.68 -4.19
N TYR A 516 -15.99 -15.74 -4.94
CA TYR A 516 -16.44 -16.00 -6.31
C TYR A 516 -17.96 -15.97 -6.53
N PRO A 517 -18.82 -16.63 -5.72
CA PRO A 517 -20.27 -16.65 -5.97
C PRO A 517 -20.90 -15.25 -5.99
N ARG A 518 -20.36 -14.31 -5.21
CA ARG A 518 -20.83 -12.93 -5.16
C ARG A 518 -20.41 -12.16 -6.40
N ASP A 519 -19.18 -12.34 -6.88
CA ASP A 519 -18.71 -11.76 -8.14
C ASP A 519 -19.52 -12.28 -9.31
N LEU A 520 -19.66 -13.61 -9.42
CA LEU A 520 -20.46 -14.26 -10.47
C LEU A 520 -21.90 -13.72 -10.47
N ALA A 521 -22.54 -13.64 -9.30
CA ALA A 521 -23.89 -13.11 -9.20
C ALA A 521 -23.97 -11.63 -9.62
N CYS A 522 -23.01 -10.80 -9.24
CA CYS A 522 -22.96 -9.39 -9.60
C CYS A 522 -22.77 -9.21 -11.12
N ILE A 523 -21.72 -9.84 -11.68
CA ILE A 523 -21.34 -9.74 -13.08
C ILE A 523 -22.45 -10.29 -13.97
N ALA A 524 -22.93 -11.52 -13.70
CA ALA A 524 -23.99 -12.13 -14.51
C ALA A 524 -25.29 -11.31 -14.50
N THR A 525 -25.68 -10.77 -13.34
CA THR A 525 -26.89 -9.94 -13.22
C THR A 525 -26.77 -8.67 -14.06
N MET A 526 -25.66 -7.93 -13.91
CA MET A 526 -25.48 -6.65 -14.60
C MET A 526 -25.32 -6.82 -16.11
N LEU A 527 -24.58 -7.84 -16.55
CA LEU A 527 -24.47 -8.16 -17.97
C LEU A 527 -25.79 -8.65 -18.55
N THR A 528 -26.56 -9.46 -17.83
CA THR A 528 -27.92 -9.87 -18.25
C THR A 528 -28.83 -8.65 -18.43
N PHE A 529 -28.79 -7.69 -17.50
CA PHE A 529 -29.56 -6.46 -17.58
C PHE A 529 -29.19 -5.64 -18.81
N GLU A 530 -27.89 -5.41 -19.03
CA GLU A 530 -27.42 -4.63 -20.17
C GLU A 530 -27.75 -5.32 -21.49
N TYR A 531 -27.58 -6.64 -21.55
CA TYR A 531 -27.95 -7.43 -22.71
C TYR A 531 -29.45 -7.29 -23.06
N ILE A 532 -30.35 -7.37 -22.06
CA ILE A 532 -31.80 -7.14 -22.27
C ILE A 532 -32.07 -5.71 -22.73
N SER A 533 -31.39 -4.72 -22.15
CA SER A 533 -31.49 -3.32 -22.56
C SER A 533 -31.14 -3.13 -24.05
N GLN A 534 -30.07 -3.78 -24.51
CA GLN A 534 -29.67 -3.76 -25.91
C GLN A 534 -30.67 -4.49 -26.83
N LEU A 535 -31.20 -5.64 -26.41
CA LEU A 535 -32.26 -6.34 -27.15
C LEU A 535 -33.54 -5.48 -27.31
N CYS A 536 -33.88 -4.68 -26.29
CA CYS A 536 -35.03 -3.78 -26.39
C CYS A 536 -34.81 -2.64 -27.40
N GLN A 537 -33.56 -2.27 -27.65
CA GLN A 537 -33.19 -1.19 -28.58
C GLN A 537 -33.06 -1.70 -30.01
N ASN A 538 -32.65 -2.96 -30.22
CA ASN A 538 -32.48 -3.56 -31.54
C ASN A 538 -33.37 -4.80 -31.75
N LYS A 539 -34.39 -4.66 -32.60
CA LYS A 539 -35.39 -5.71 -32.88
C LYS A 539 -34.87 -6.89 -33.71
N GLU A 540 -33.70 -6.77 -34.33
CA GLU A 540 -33.12 -7.79 -35.21
C GLU A 540 -32.31 -8.85 -34.45
N TRP A 541 -32.12 -8.67 -33.14
CA TRP A 541 -31.20 -9.46 -32.35
C TRP A 541 -31.94 -10.59 -31.64
N VAL A 542 -31.44 -11.82 -31.79
CA VAL A 542 -32.02 -13.01 -31.19
C VAL A 542 -31.34 -13.30 -29.85
N CYS A 543 -32.12 -13.72 -28.86
CA CYS A 543 -31.62 -14.12 -27.56
C CYS A 543 -30.67 -15.33 -27.73
N PRO A 544 -29.45 -15.34 -27.14
CA PRO A 544 -28.59 -16.50 -27.20
C PRO A 544 -29.32 -17.69 -26.57
N PRO A 545 -29.06 -18.92 -27.04
CA PRO A 545 -29.52 -20.11 -26.34
C PRO A 545 -29.02 -20.02 -24.89
N SER A 546 -29.94 -20.14 -23.93
CA SER A 546 -29.57 -20.30 -22.53
C SER A 546 -28.91 -21.67 -22.43
N ASP A 547 -27.57 -21.71 -22.44
CA ASP A 547 -26.85 -22.94 -22.19
C ASP A 547 -27.12 -23.36 -20.75
N THR A 548 -28.14 -24.20 -20.59
CA THR A 548 -28.57 -24.83 -19.33
C THR A 548 -27.57 -25.85 -18.80
N LYS A 549 -26.36 -25.92 -19.34
CA LYS A 549 -25.26 -26.53 -18.60
C LYS A 549 -24.97 -25.59 -17.44
N ALA A 550 -25.65 -25.84 -16.32
CA ALA A 550 -25.13 -25.47 -15.02
C ALA A 550 -23.65 -25.81 -15.09
N ALA A 551 -22.79 -24.80 -15.08
CA ALA A 551 -21.38 -25.04 -14.89
C ALA A 551 -21.31 -25.78 -13.56
N GLU A 552 -21.20 -27.10 -13.61
CA GLU A 552 -20.60 -27.87 -12.55
C GLU A 552 -19.36 -27.08 -12.16
N ASP A 553 -19.27 -26.77 -10.86
CA ASP A 553 -18.20 -25.97 -10.22
C ASP A 553 -16.93 -26.14 -11.05
N PRO A 554 -16.52 -25.11 -11.84
CA PRO A 554 -15.57 -25.31 -12.95
C PRO A 554 -14.37 -26.00 -12.35
N ASP A 555 -14.18 -27.31 -12.62
CA ASP A 555 -13.43 -28.21 -11.74
C ASP A 555 -12.19 -27.50 -11.23
N MET A 556 -12.32 -26.94 -10.01
CA MET A 556 -11.35 -26.01 -9.42
C MET A 556 -10.25 -26.88 -8.81
N GLY A 557 -9.72 -27.76 -9.66
CA GLY A 557 -8.75 -28.78 -9.36
C GLY A 557 -7.53 -28.13 -8.73
N PRO A 558 -6.87 -28.82 -7.79
CA PRO A 558 -5.69 -28.30 -7.13
C PRO A 558 -4.57 -28.10 -8.15
N GLY A 559 -4.44 -26.89 -8.70
CA GLY A 559 -3.39 -26.54 -9.66
C GLY A 559 -3.71 -25.37 -10.59
N PHE A 560 -4.98 -25.20 -10.98
CA PHE A 560 -5.38 -24.09 -11.86
C PHE A 560 -5.53 -22.78 -11.07
N ARG A 561 -4.76 -21.77 -11.46
CA ARG A 561 -4.74 -20.42 -10.84
C ARG A 561 -5.43 -19.35 -11.68
N VAL A 562 -5.81 -19.69 -12.91
CA VAL A 562 -6.45 -18.79 -13.88
C VAL A 562 -7.66 -19.51 -14.43
N HIS A 563 -8.81 -18.84 -14.40
CA HIS A 563 -10.11 -19.40 -14.79
C HIS A 563 -10.77 -18.49 -15.81
N GLU A 564 -11.23 -19.05 -16.92
CA GLU A 564 -12.05 -18.35 -17.91
C GLU A 564 -13.52 -18.63 -17.64
N ILE A 565 -14.29 -17.57 -17.43
CA ILE A 565 -15.71 -17.64 -17.07
C ILE A 565 -16.52 -17.04 -18.22
N PRO A 566 -17.23 -17.86 -19.00
CA PRO A 566 -18.07 -17.35 -20.08
C PRO A 566 -19.25 -16.56 -19.53
N PHE A 567 -19.77 -15.64 -20.35
CA PHE A 567 -21.01 -14.93 -20.00
C PHE A 567 -22.17 -15.91 -19.85
N GLN A 568 -22.86 -15.85 -18.70
CA GLN A 568 -24.06 -16.64 -18.43
C GLN A 568 -25.28 -15.73 -18.34
N PHE A 569 -26.12 -15.76 -19.36
CA PHE A 569 -27.42 -15.10 -19.34
C PHE A 569 -28.33 -15.76 -18.30
N ASN A 570 -28.79 -14.99 -17.29
CA ASN A 570 -29.65 -15.53 -16.24
C ASN A 570 -30.75 -14.55 -15.80
N LEU A 571 -31.85 -14.56 -16.54
CA LEU A 571 -33.03 -13.74 -16.25
C LEU A 571 -33.62 -14.00 -14.86
N MET A 572 -33.62 -15.26 -14.40
CA MET A 572 -34.20 -15.64 -13.11
C MET A 572 -33.47 -15.04 -11.91
N LYS A 573 -32.16 -14.77 -12.03
CA LYS A 573 -31.38 -14.06 -11.00
C LYS A 573 -31.56 -12.54 -11.06
N LEU A 574 -31.87 -12.01 -12.25
CA LEU A 574 -32.10 -10.57 -12.46
C LEU A 574 -33.47 -10.12 -11.94
N LEU A 575 -34.55 -10.84 -12.28
CA LEU A 575 -35.92 -10.43 -11.97
C LEU A 575 -36.18 -10.06 -10.51
N PRO A 576 -35.67 -10.79 -9.49
CA PRO A 576 -35.87 -10.43 -8.09
C PRO A 576 -35.18 -9.12 -7.66
N ARG A 577 -34.22 -8.62 -8.44
CA ARG A 577 -33.48 -7.38 -8.18
C ARG A 577 -34.08 -6.17 -8.90
N CYS A 578 -35.03 -6.37 -9.79
CA CYS A 578 -35.75 -5.31 -10.48
C CYS A 578 -36.93 -4.81 -9.64
N GLN A 579 -37.36 -3.57 -9.89
CA GLN A 579 -38.65 -3.10 -9.35
C GLN A 579 -39.79 -3.91 -9.99
N GLN A 580 -40.63 -4.51 -9.15
CA GLN A 580 -41.79 -5.25 -9.62
C GLN A 580 -42.93 -4.27 -9.90
N VAL A 581 -43.44 -4.30 -11.13
CA VAL A 581 -44.61 -3.54 -11.57
C VAL A 581 -45.64 -4.54 -12.04
N GLU A 582 -46.80 -4.57 -11.38
CA GLU A 582 -47.95 -5.36 -11.82
C GLU A 582 -48.72 -4.57 -12.88
N MET A 583 -48.87 -5.15 -14.09
CA MET A 583 -49.73 -4.60 -15.13
C MET A 583 -51.01 -5.43 -15.22
N PHE A 584 -52.15 -4.82 -14.88
CA PHE A 584 -53.47 -5.43 -15.06
C PHE A 584 -53.94 -5.22 -16.50
N PHE A 585 -53.91 -6.28 -17.30
CA PHE A 585 -54.51 -6.27 -18.64
C PHE A 585 -56.00 -6.59 -18.54
N LEU A 586 -56.84 -5.56 -18.53
CA LEU A 586 -58.31 -5.64 -18.51
C LEU A 586 -58.92 -6.32 -19.76
N MET A 587 -58.13 -6.67 -20.77
CA MET A 587 -58.58 -7.26 -22.04
C MET A 587 -58.32 -8.78 -22.15
N LEU A 588 -57.79 -9.43 -21.11
CA LEU A 588 -57.57 -10.90 -21.09
C LEU A 588 -58.60 -11.66 -20.24
N THR A 589 -59.63 -10.99 -19.73
CA THR A 589 -60.83 -11.66 -19.22
C THR A 589 -61.63 -12.18 -20.40
N LYS A 590 -61.58 -13.49 -20.65
CA LYS A 590 -62.52 -14.18 -21.54
C LYS A 590 -63.95 -13.79 -21.16
N GLY A 591 -64.61 -13.05 -22.05
CA GLY A 591 -66.07 -13.05 -22.19
C GLY A 591 -66.46 -14.20 -23.10
#